data_AF-A0A1S1L6Q5-F1
#
_entry.id   AF-A0A1S1L6Q5-F1
#
_cell.length_a   1.000
_cell.length_b   1.000
_cell.length_c   1.000
_cell.angle_alpha   90.00
_cell.angle_beta   90.00
_cell.angle_gamma   90.00
#
_symmetry.space_group_name_H-M   'P 1'
#
loop_
_entity.id
_entity.type
_entity.pdbx_description
1 polymer ?
#
loop_
_entity_poly.entity_id
_entity_poly.type
_entity_poly.pdbx_seq_one_letter_code
_entity_poly.pdbx_strand_id
1 'polypeptide(L)'
;MIHTSTEHEVLAVVFQVRHFGASQVPELAVLLWQRGLEPHRGAWALPGGRVRTDEDLPSSIRRQLAEKVDVRELAHLEQLAVFSEPNRVPGPRTIASTFLGLVPFPATPELPADTQWHRVSNLPAMAFDHHVMVAHAHTRLAAKMSYTNIGFALAPQQFTLSTLRDIYYATLGYPVDATNLQRVLVRRGVLTPTGTTARSGRSGGRPGALYRFTDDRYRVTDEFAALRPPG
;
A
#
# COMPACT_ATOMS: atom_id res chain seq x y z
N MET A 1 35.98 -21.84 1.00
CA MET A 1 34.84 -21.00 0.58
C MET A 1 35.22 -19.55 0.80
N ILE A 2 35.03 -18.68 -0.20
CA ILE A 2 35.29 -17.24 -0.05
C ILE A 2 34.01 -16.63 0.55
N HIS A 3 34.12 -16.06 1.74
CA HIS A 3 33.04 -15.29 2.37
C HIS A 3 33.33 -13.80 2.14
N THR A 4 32.42 -13.11 1.46
CA THR A 4 32.50 -11.66 1.23
C THR A 4 31.43 -10.93 2.04
N SER A 5 31.65 -9.64 2.30
CA SER A 5 30.64 -8.78 2.92
C SER A 5 29.39 -8.70 2.06
N THR A 6 28.22 -8.72 2.70
CA THR A 6 26.92 -8.53 2.08
C THR A 6 26.34 -7.20 2.53
N GLU A 7 25.92 -6.37 1.59
CA GLU A 7 25.17 -5.15 1.88
C GLU A 7 23.71 -5.48 2.18
N HIS A 8 23.10 -4.70 3.08
CA HIS A 8 21.69 -4.80 3.41
C HIS A 8 21.01 -3.45 3.18
N GLU A 9 19.95 -3.47 2.37
CA GLU A 9 19.07 -2.33 2.17
C GLU A 9 17.64 -2.62 2.64
N VAL A 10 16.92 -1.56 2.95
CA VAL A 10 15.48 -1.58 3.15
C VAL A 10 14.80 -0.80 2.04
N LEU A 11 13.69 -1.33 1.54
CA LEU A 11 12.88 -0.72 0.49
C LEU A 11 11.40 -0.73 0.90
N ALA A 12 10.65 0.31 0.54
CA ALA A 12 9.22 0.36 0.79
C ALA A 12 8.45 0.37 -0.53
N VAL A 13 7.47 -0.53 -0.64
CA VAL A 13 6.39 -0.41 -1.60
C VAL A 13 5.25 0.32 -0.91
N VAL A 14 5.10 1.61 -1.20
CA VAL A 14 4.02 2.42 -0.63
C VAL A 14 2.89 2.53 -1.65
N PHE A 15 1.70 2.05 -1.29
CA PHE A 15 0.51 2.16 -2.12
C PHE A 15 -0.46 3.23 -1.63
N GLN A 16 -1.20 3.78 -2.57
CA GLN A 16 -2.37 4.64 -2.34
C GLN A 16 -3.38 4.41 -3.45
N VAL A 17 -4.68 4.42 -3.13
CA VAL A 17 -5.74 4.54 -4.14
C VAL A 17 -5.92 6.02 -4.50
N ARG A 18 -5.86 6.38 -5.78
CA ARG A 18 -5.97 7.78 -6.22
C ARG A 18 -6.53 7.92 -7.62
N HIS A 19 -7.01 9.11 -7.93
CA HIS A 19 -7.42 9.48 -9.28
C HIS A 19 -6.20 9.92 -10.10
N PHE A 20 -6.22 9.62 -11.39
CA PHE A 20 -5.24 10.11 -12.35
C PHE A 20 -5.92 10.89 -13.47
N GLY A 21 -5.39 12.08 -13.75
CA GLY A 21 -5.95 12.97 -14.78
C GLY A 21 -7.42 13.32 -14.49
N ALA A 22 -8.24 13.31 -15.54
CA ALA A 22 -9.68 13.57 -15.45
C ALA A 22 -10.54 12.32 -15.16
N SER A 23 -9.92 11.15 -14.92
CA SER A 23 -10.66 9.91 -14.64
C SER A 23 -11.40 10.02 -13.30
N GLN A 24 -12.68 9.62 -13.30
CA GLN A 24 -13.46 9.47 -12.08
C GLN A 24 -13.30 8.09 -11.42
N VAL A 25 -12.63 7.14 -12.09
CA VAL A 25 -12.34 5.83 -11.52
C VAL A 25 -10.95 5.90 -10.88
N PRO A 26 -10.83 5.70 -9.55
CA PRO A 26 -9.54 5.67 -8.91
C PRO A 26 -8.81 4.37 -9.21
N GLU A 27 -7.48 4.43 -9.21
CA GLU A 27 -6.59 3.31 -9.48
C GLU A 27 -5.60 3.13 -8.31
N LEU A 28 -5.05 1.93 -8.15
CA LEU A 28 -3.95 1.70 -7.23
C LEU A 28 -2.68 2.31 -7.80
N ALA A 29 -2.03 3.14 -6.99
CA ALA A 29 -0.78 3.79 -7.31
C ALA A 29 0.32 3.35 -6.35
N VAL A 30 1.55 3.31 -6.84
CA VAL A 30 2.77 3.11 -6.06
C VAL A 30 3.63 4.36 -6.06
N LEU A 31 4.21 4.70 -4.92
CA LEU A 31 5.14 5.82 -4.80
C LEU A 31 6.53 5.39 -5.27
N LEU A 32 7.07 6.06 -6.28
CA LEU A 32 8.40 5.83 -6.81
C LEU A 32 9.24 7.11 -6.73
N TRP A 33 10.55 6.94 -6.65
CA TRP A 33 11.52 8.04 -6.76
C TRP A 33 12.45 7.84 -7.96
N GLN A 34 12.96 8.93 -8.51
CA GLN A 34 13.93 8.91 -9.59
C GLN A 34 15.34 8.85 -9.00
N ARG A 35 16.11 7.81 -9.36
CA ARG A 35 17.46 7.60 -8.80
C ARG A 35 18.43 8.70 -9.24
N GLY A 36 19.08 9.35 -8.27
CA GLY A 36 20.15 10.32 -8.51
C GLY A 36 21.57 9.72 -8.59
N LEU A 37 21.73 8.41 -8.56
CA LEU A 37 23.04 7.72 -8.46
C LEU A 37 23.13 6.54 -9.44
N GLU A 38 24.36 6.21 -9.84
CA GLU A 38 24.64 4.98 -10.59
C GLU A 38 24.64 3.75 -9.66
N PRO A 39 24.39 2.54 -10.21
CA PRO A 39 23.87 2.26 -11.55
C PRO A 39 22.39 2.66 -11.69
N HIS A 40 21.89 2.76 -12.92
CA HIS A 40 20.50 3.14 -13.24
C HIS A 40 20.12 4.56 -12.78
N ARG A 41 21.02 5.52 -12.93
CA ARG A 41 20.67 6.93 -12.73
C ARG A 41 19.51 7.31 -13.66
N GLY A 42 18.55 8.08 -13.14
CA GLY A 42 17.37 8.52 -13.87
C GLY A 42 16.24 7.48 -13.96
N ALA A 43 16.47 6.23 -13.56
CA ALA A 43 15.42 5.21 -13.49
C ALA A 43 14.54 5.39 -12.24
N TRP A 44 13.29 4.95 -12.33
CA TRP A 44 12.37 4.92 -11.19
C TRP A 44 12.69 3.76 -10.26
N ALA A 45 12.57 3.96 -8.96
CA ALA A 45 12.86 2.94 -7.96
C ALA A 45 11.91 3.04 -6.76
N LEU A 46 11.95 2.03 -5.89
CA LEU A 46 11.28 2.10 -4.61
C LEU A 46 12.06 3.01 -3.66
N PRO A 47 11.36 3.81 -2.81
CA PRO A 47 12.00 4.55 -1.74
C PRO A 47 12.68 3.59 -0.76
N GLY A 48 13.89 3.95 -0.34
CA GLY A 48 14.66 3.15 0.59
C GLY A 48 16.15 3.49 0.54
N GLY A 49 16.96 2.61 1.11
CA GLY A 49 18.42 2.72 1.13
C GLY A 49 19.08 1.77 2.12
N ARG A 50 20.39 1.93 2.32
CA ARG A 50 21.17 1.11 3.24
C ARG A 50 20.72 1.27 4.69
N VAL A 51 20.81 0.16 5.41
CA VAL A 51 20.60 0.11 6.87
C VAL A 51 21.86 0.62 7.56
N ARG A 52 21.70 1.53 8.53
CA ARG A 52 22.80 2.03 9.35
C ARG A 52 23.19 1.00 10.41
N THR A 53 24.38 1.16 11.00
CA THR A 53 24.92 0.23 11.99
C THR A 53 24.24 0.33 13.36
N ASP A 54 23.43 1.37 13.59
CA ASP A 54 22.79 1.74 14.85
C ASP A 54 21.25 1.69 14.80
N GLU A 55 20.67 1.08 13.76
CA GLU A 55 19.22 0.99 13.57
C GLU A 55 18.75 -0.42 13.21
N ASP A 56 17.51 -0.77 13.58
CA ASP A 56 16.85 -1.98 13.08
C ASP A 56 16.12 -1.71 11.74
N LEU A 57 15.62 -2.76 11.08
CA LEU A 57 14.97 -2.62 9.77
C LEU A 57 13.70 -1.75 9.82
N PRO A 58 12.78 -1.91 10.80
CA PRO A 58 11.63 -1.02 10.93
C PRO A 58 12.01 0.45 11.15
N SER A 59 13.04 0.73 11.96
CA SER A 59 13.53 2.09 12.19
C SER A 59 14.17 2.66 10.93
N SER A 60 14.97 1.85 10.24
CA SER A 60 15.60 2.22 8.96
C SER A 60 14.58 2.63 7.93
N ILE A 61 13.55 1.82 7.70
CA ILE A 61 12.55 2.14 6.66
C ILE A 61 11.71 3.37 7.03
N ARG A 62 11.39 3.56 8.32
CA ARG A 62 10.69 4.75 8.79
C ARG A 62 11.52 6.01 8.57
N ARG A 63 12.83 5.96 8.84
CA ARG A 63 13.76 7.06 8.54
C ARG A 63 13.83 7.33 7.04
N GLN A 64 14.03 6.30 6.22
CA GLN A 64 14.12 6.42 4.76
C GLN A 64 12.83 7.00 4.14
N LEU A 65 11.67 6.66 4.70
CA LEU A 65 10.39 7.25 4.32
C LEU A 65 10.26 8.69 4.83
N ALA A 66 10.65 8.99 6.07
CA ALA A 66 10.57 10.35 6.65
C ALA A 66 11.42 11.39 5.90
N GLU A 67 12.50 10.95 5.25
CA GLU A 67 13.33 11.81 4.40
C GLU A 67 12.61 12.24 3.10
N LYS A 68 11.55 11.54 2.66
CA LYS A 68 11.01 11.64 1.28
C LYS A 68 9.48 11.69 1.19
N VAL A 69 8.80 11.24 2.23
CA VAL A 69 7.34 11.10 2.33
C VAL A 69 6.95 11.66 3.69
N ASP A 70 5.86 12.42 3.73
CA ASP A 70 5.27 12.78 5.02
C ASP A 70 4.74 11.52 5.72
N VAL A 71 5.56 10.96 6.63
CA VAL A 71 5.25 9.73 7.37
C VAL A 71 3.99 9.86 8.22
N ARG A 72 3.52 11.08 8.50
CA ARG A 72 2.26 11.31 9.23
C ARG A 72 1.04 10.76 8.49
N GLU A 73 1.11 10.65 7.15
CA GLU A 73 0.02 10.10 6.35
C GLU A 73 0.14 8.57 6.13
N LEU A 74 1.17 7.92 6.66
CA LEU A 74 1.34 6.48 6.55
C LEU A 74 0.45 5.75 7.57
N ALA A 75 -0.70 5.25 7.12
CA ALA A 75 -1.69 4.59 7.98
C ALA A 75 -1.33 3.13 8.32
N HIS A 76 -0.51 2.47 7.51
CA HIS A 76 -0.03 1.11 7.78
C HIS A 76 1.37 0.90 7.23
N LEU A 77 2.18 0.13 7.95
CA LEU A 77 3.51 -0.30 7.53
C LEU A 77 3.81 -1.69 8.09
N GLU A 78 4.11 -2.64 7.22
CA GLU A 78 4.46 -4.01 7.61
C GLU A 78 5.62 -4.56 6.79
N GLN A 79 6.37 -5.51 7.35
CA GLN A 79 7.39 -6.23 6.59
C GLN A 79 6.72 -7.13 5.53
N LEU A 80 7.25 -7.09 4.31
CA LEU A 80 6.69 -7.77 3.16
C LEU A 80 7.43 -9.09 2.86
N ALA A 81 8.69 -8.99 2.46
CA ALA A 81 9.54 -10.11 2.07
C ALA A 81 11.04 -9.73 2.13
N VAL A 82 11.91 -10.72 1.93
CA VAL A 82 13.34 -10.52 1.72
C VAL A 82 13.69 -10.95 0.30
N PHE A 83 14.40 -10.09 -0.42
CA PHE A 83 14.88 -10.34 -1.78
C PHE A 83 16.40 -10.46 -1.74
N SER A 84 16.89 -11.64 -2.12
CA SER A 84 18.29 -12.00 -1.92
C SER A 84 18.91 -12.64 -3.16
N GLU A 85 18.34 -12.46 -4.36
CA GLU A 85 18.93 -12.99 -5.59
C GLU A 85 20.37 -12.48 -5.76
N PRO A 86 21.38 -13.35 -6.01
CA PRO A 86 22.80 -12.96 -5.97
C PRO A 86 23.18 -11.77 -6.86
N ASN A 87 22.53 -11.65 -8.01
CA ASN A 87 22.86 -10.66 -9.04
C ASN A 87 21.75 -9.60 -9.19
N ARG A 88 20.90 -9.41 -8.17
CA ARG A 88 19.78 -8.45 -8.24
C ARG A 88 20.23 -7.01 -8.43
N VAL A 89 21.38 -6.66 -7.88
CA VAL A 89 22.03 -5.35 -8.02
C VAL A 89 23.46 -5.61 -8.50
N PRO A 90 23.97 -4.88 -9.51
CA PRO A 90 25.37 -4.96 -9.91
C PRO A 90 26.30 -4.50 -8.78
N GLY A 91 27.41 -5.22 -8.57
CA GLY A 91 28.43 -4.86 -7.58
C GLY A 91 28.45 -5.82 -6.38
N PRO A 92 28.59 -5.31 -5.14
CA PRO A 92 28.57 -6.13 -3.94
C PRO A 92 27.28 -6.95 -3.84
N ARG A 93 27.35 -8.11 -3.15
CA ARG A 93 26.15 -8.89 -2.85
C ARG A 93 25.23 -8.04 -1.98
N THR A 94 24.00 -7.79 -2.43
CA THR A 94 23.02 -6.98 -1.70
C THR A 94 21.75 -7.77 -1.43
N ILE A 95 21.30 -7.75 -0.18
CA ILE A 95 19.99 -8.26 0.25
C ILE A 95 19.07 -7.07 0.53
N ALA A 96 17.82 -7.16 0.07
CA ALA A 96 16.80 -6.16 0.36
C ALA A 96 15.72 -6.74 1.28
N SER A 97 15.45 -6.06 2.40
CA SER A 97 14.23 -6.29 3.19
C SER A 97 13.17 -5.28 2.79
N THR A 98 12.05 -5.77 2.27
CA THR A 98 10.97 -4.91 1.76
C THR A 98 9.85 -4.73 2.76
N PHE A 99 9.21 -3.58 2.71
CA PHE A 99 8.03 -3.24 3.51
C PHE A 99 6.87 -2.82 2.62
N LEU A 100 5.66 -3.12 3.05
CA LEU A 100 4.40 -2.64 2.45
C LEU A 100 3.89 -1.46 3.29
N GLY A 101 3.81 -0.29 2.68
CA GLY A 101 3.23 0.92 3.26
C GLY A 101 1.90 1.27 2.61
N LEU A 102 0.93 1.79 3.37
CA LEU A 102 -0.36 2.25 2.85
C LEU A 102 -0.65 3.67 3.31
N VAL A 103 -1.03 4.52 2.36
CA VAL A 103 -1.48 5.91 2.59
C VAL A 103 -2.97 5.99 2.27
N PRO A 104 -3.80 6.58 3.15
CA PRO A 104 -5.24 6.64 2.95
C PRO A 104 -5.59 7.59 1.80
N PHE A 105 -6.65 7.27 1.07
CA PHE A 105 -7.31 8.20 0.17
C PHE A 105 -8.17 9.18 0.99
N PRO A 106 -8.26 10.48 0.65
CA PRO A 106 -7.60 11.18 -0.45
C PRO A 106 -6.35 11.95 0.00
N ALA A 107 -5.58 11.44 0.97
CA ALA A 107 -4.44 12.16 1.52
C ALA A 107 -3.44 12.54 0.41
N THR A 108 -2.80 13.70 0.52
CA THR A 108 -1.92 14.22 -0.53
C THR A 108 -0.60 14.61 0.11
N PRO A 109 0.28 13.64 0.38
CA PRO A 109 1.53 13.94 1.04
C PRO A 109 2.36 14.83 0.12
N GLU A 110 3.05 15.81 0.70
CA GLU A 110 4.01 16.62 -0.06
C GLU A 110 5.14 15.72 -0.55
N LEU A 111 5.44 15.81 -1.84
CA LEU A 111 6.46 15.00 -2.49
C LEU A 111 7.59 15.87 -3.02
N PRO A 112 8.84 15.43 -2.89
CA PRO A 112 9.97 16.01 -3.61
C PRO A 112 9.77 15.94 -5.14
N ALA A 113 10.47 16.79 -5.89
CA ALA A 113 10.35 16.87 -7.34
C ALA A 113 10.75 15.58 -8.09
N ASP A 114 11.60 14.75 -7.49
CA ASP A 114 12.05 13.46 -8.01
C ASP A 114 11.15 12.29 -7.58
N THR A 115 10.02 12.56 -6.92
CA THR A 115 9.16 11.54 -6.32
C THR A 115 7.72 11.69 -6.84
N GLN A 116 7.15 10.59 -7.34
CA GLN A 116 5.84 10.61 -7.97
C GLN A 116 5.06 9.32 -7.74
N TRP A 117 3.73 9.44 -7.74
CA TRP A 117 2.82 8.30 -7.79
C TRP A 117 2.65 7.78 -9.22
N HIS A 118 2.90 6.50 -9.42
CA HIS A 118 2.71 5.79 -10.68
C HIS A 118 1.59 4.76 -10.57
N ARG A 119 0.85 4.56 -11.66
CA ARG A 119 -0.18 3.50 -11.73
C ARG A 119 0.48 2.14 -11.59
N VAL A 120 -0.04 1.28 -10.72
CA VAL A 120 0.42 -0.12 -10.63
C VAL A 120 0.10 -0.88 -11.92
N SER A 121 -1.00 -0.53 -12.59
CA SER A 121 -1.42 -1.07 -13.89
C SER A 121 -0.51 -0.69 -15.06
N ASN A 122 0.30 0.37 -14.91
CA ASN A 122 1.16 0.90 -15.97
C ASN A 122 2.44 1.49 -15.37
N LEU A 123 3.29 0.61 -14.83
CA LEU A 123 4.54 0.99 -14.21
C LEU A 123 5.55 1.49 -15.25
N PRO A 124 6.34 2.52 -14.93
CA PRO A 124 7.49 2.89 -15.75
C PRO A 124 8.57 1.81 -15.68
N ALA A 125 9.61 1.91 -16.52
CA ALA A 125 10.81 1.11 -16.35
C ALA A 125 11.44 1.40 -14.97
N MET A 126 11.63 0.35 -14.17
CA MET A 126 12.15 0.44 -12.82
C MET A 126 13.59 -0.08 -12.73
N ALA A 127 14.37 0.45 -11.78
CA ALA A 127 15.70 -0.03 -11.48
C ALA A 127 15.66 -1.45 -10.89
N PHE A 128 16.66 -2.26 -11.25
CA PHE A 128 16.88 -3.60 -10.70
C PHE A 128 15.63 -4.50 -10.80
N ASP A 129 15.37 -5.27 -9.76
CA ASP A 129 14.21 -6.15 -9.56
C ASP A 129 13.03 -5.44 -8.86
N HIS A 130 13.01 -4.11 -8.75
CA HIS A 130 11.99 -3.40 -7.96
C HIS A 130 10.56 -3.60 -8.48
N HIS A 131 10.37 -3.82 -9.78
CA HIS A 131 9.06 -4.15 -10.34
C HIS A 131 8.50 -5.48 -9.79
N VAL A 132 9.37 -6.46 -9.51
CA VAL A 132 9.00 -7.73 -8.88
C VAL A 132 8.49 -7.49 -7.46
N MET A 133 9.13 -6.58 -6.72
CA MET A 133 8.72 -6.22 -5.37
C MET A 133 7.34 -5.56 -5.34
N VAL A 134 7.05 -4.67 -6.32
CA VAL A 134 5.72 -4.05 -6.47
C VAL A 134 4.66 -5.12 -6.74
N ALA A 135 4.92 -6.06 -7.65
CA ALA A 135 4.00 -7.16 -7.94
C ALA A 135 3.75 -8.06 -6.71
N HIS A 136 4.79 -8.34 -5.94
CA HIS A 136 4.68 -9.13 -4.70
C HIS A 136 3.87 -8.39 -3.62
N ALA A 137 4.11 -7.08 -3.46
CA ALA A 137 3.36 -6.22 -2.55
C ALA A 137 1.88 -6.13 -2.93
N HIS A 138 1.59 -5.96 -4.23
CA HIS A 138 0.21 -5.89 -4.73
C HIS A 138 -0.54 -7.19 -4.47
N THR A 139 0.08 -8.33 -4.79
CA THR A 139 -0.46 -9.66 -4.48
C THR A 139 -0.74 -9.82 -2.98
N ARG A 140 0.20 -9.42 -2.12
CA ARG A 140 0.04 -9.49 -0.65
C ARG A 140 -1.13 -8.63 -0.18
N LEU A 141 -1.20 -7.38 -0.65
CA LEU A 141 -2.26 -6.46 -0.30
C LEU A 141 -3.63 -7.00 -0.72
N ALA A 142 -3.77 -7.40 -1.99
CA ALA A 142 -5.01 -7.95 -2.53
C ALA A 142 -5.49 -9.18 -1.73
N ALA A 143 -4.57 -10.09 -1.37
CA ALA A 143 -4.89 -11.22 -0.50
C ALA A 143 -5.40 -10.75 0.87
N LYS A 144 -4.70 -9.81 1.53
CA LYS A 144 -5.07 -9.29 2.86
C LYS A 144 -6.42 -8.58 2.89
N MET A 145 -6.86 -7.96 1.80
CA MET A 145 -8.20 -7.36 1.69
C MET A 145 -9.33 -8.36 1.95
N SER A 146 -9.09 -9.66 1.74
CA SER A 146 -10.11 -10.71 1.87
C SER A 146 -10.31 -11.24 3.29
N TYR A 147 -9.27 -11.22 4.15
CA TYR A 147 -9.31 -11.86 5.47
C TYR A 147 -8.93 -10.92 6.63
N THR A 148 -8.59 -9.67 6.34
CA THR A 148 -8.24 -8.65 7.37
C THR A 148 -9.06 -7.37 7.20
N ASN A 149 -8.90 -6.45 8.15
CA ASN A 149 -9.45 -5.09 8.04
C ASN A 149 -8.56 -4.10 7.29
N ILE A 150 -7.45 -4.52 6.67
CA ILE A 150 -6.38 -3.63 6.12
C ILE A 150 -6.88 -2.49 5.20
N GLY A 151 -8.08 -2.63 4.62
CA GLY A 151 -8.74 -1.54 3.90
C GLY A 151 -8.90 -0.24 4.70
N PHE A 152 -8.85 -0.28 6.04
CA PHE A 152 -8.84 0.93 6.88
C PHE A 152 -7.69 1.88 6.53
N ALA A 153 -6.54 1.33 6.12
CA ALA A 153 -5.34 2.09 5.82
C ALA A 153 -5.36 2.72 4.42
N LEU A 154 -6.34 2.36 3.58
CA LEU A 154 -6.56 2.94 2.26
C LEU A 154 -7.76 3.89 2.23
N ALA A 155 -8.69 3.75 3.17
CA ALA A 155 -9.91 4.54 3.20
C ALA A 155 -9.75 5.82 4.05
N PRO A 156 -10.54 6.87 3.76
CA PRO A 156 -10.67 7.99 4.69
C PRO A 156 -11.26 7.54 6.03
N GLN A 157 -11.20 8.38 7.06
CA GLN A 157 -11.83 8.06 8.35
C GLN A 157 -13.34 7.84 8.26
N GLN A 158 -14.02 8.51 7.33
CA GLN A 158 -15.43 8.33 7.01
C GLN A 158 -15.63 8.31 5.50
N PHE A 159 -16.45 7.38 5.01
CA PHE A 159 -16.65 7.17 3.58
C PHE A 159 -18.05 6.64 3.26
N THR A 160 -18.48 6.83 2.01
CA THR A 160 -19.65 6.12 1.48
C THR A 160 -19.26 4.71 1.04
N LEU A 161 -20.23 3.81 0.89
CA LEU A 161 -19.98 2.48 0.34
C LEU A 161 -19.48 2.50 -1.11
N SER A 162 -19.84 3.52 -1.89
CA SER A 162 -19.30 3.70 -3.24
C SER A 162 -17.79 3.97 -3.19
N THR A 163 -17.33 4.87 -2.31
CA THR A 163 -15.90 5.14 -2.12
C THR A 163 -15.17 3.89 -1.65
N LEU A 164 -15.72 3.15 -0.69
CA LEU A 164 -15.09 1.91 -0.23
C LEU A 164 -15.02 0.86 -1.34
N ARG A 165 -16.10 0.69 -2.11
CA ARG A 165 -16.13 -0.19 -3.28
C ARG A 165 -15.03 0.19 -4.28
N ASP A 166 -14.86 1.47 -4.56
CA ASP A 166 -13.85 1.93 -5.53
C ASP A 166 -12.42 1.66 -5.04
N ILE A 167 -12.17 1.79 -3.73
CA ILE A 167 -10.90 1.38 -3.12
C ILE A 167 -10.65 -0.13 -3.26
N TYR A 168 -11.67 -0.94 -2.97
CA TYR A 168 -11.58 -2.40 -3.14
C TYR A 168 -11.37 -2.79 -4.61
N TYR A 169 -12.10 -2.15 -5.54
CA TYR A 169 -11.94 -2.34 -6.98
C TYR A 169 -10.51 -2.04 -7.43
N ALA A 170 -10.00 -0.85 -7.09
CA ALA A 170 -8.66 -0.40 -7.45
C ALA A 170 -7.57 -1.35 -6.94
N THR A 171 -7.77 -1.89 -5.73
CA THR A 171 -6.80 -2.79 -5.08
C THR A 171 -6.86 -4.21 -5.63
N LEU A 172 -8.07 -4.75 -5.84
CA LEU A 172 -8.28 -6.14 -6.26
C LEU A 172 -8.16 -6.33 -7.78
N GLY A 173 -8.36 -5.27 -8.57
CA GLY A 173 -8.30 -5.31 -10.03
C GLY A 173 -9.55 -5.89 -10.70
N TYR A 174 -10.64 -6.10 -9.96
CA TYR A 174 -11.91 -6.60 -10.50
C TYR A 174 -13.14 -5.95 -9.83
N PRO A 175 -14.30 -5.88 -10.53
CA PRO A 175 -15.54 -5.30 -10.00
C PRO A 175 -15.97 -5.89 -8.65
N VAL A 176 -16.27 -5.02 -7.69
CA VAL A 176 -16.83 -5.39 -6.38
C VAL A 176 -18.23 -4.82 -6.27
N ASP A 177 -19.19 -5.64 -5.85
CA ASP A 177 -20.55 -5.15 -5.54
C ASP A 177 -20.58 -4.48 -4.16
N ALA A 178 -21.13 -3.26 -4.10
CA ALA A 178 -21.14 -2.47 -2.86
C ALA A 178 -22.03 -3.08 -1.77
N THR A 179 -23.17 -3.69 -2.16
CA THR A 179 -24.11 -4.32 -1.23
C THR A 179 -23.48 -5.57 -0.61
N ASN A 180 -22.83 -6.40 -1.44
CA ASN A 180 -22.12 -7.58 -0.98
C ASN A 180 -20.93 -7.21 -0.09
N LEU A 181 -20.14 -6.21 -0.48
CA LEU A 181 -19.02 -5.70 0.32
C LEU A 181 -19.49 -5.22 1.69
N GLN A 182 -20.54 -4.40 1.74
CA GLN A 182 -21.14 -3.95 2.99
C GLN A 182 -21.56 -5.14 3.85
N ARG A 183 -22.35 -6.06 3.28
CA ARG A 183 -22.89 -7.23 4.00
C ARG A 183 -21.77 -8.07 4.62
N VAL A 184 -20.69 -8.31 3.88
CA VAL A 184 -19.53 -9.08 4.35
C VAL A 184 -18.81 -8.34 5.49
N LEU A 185 -18.48 -7.05 5.31
CA LEU A 185 -17.71 -6.30 6.30
C LEU A 185 -18.50 -6.00 7.58
N VAL A 186 -19.82 -5.74 7.47
CA VAL A 186 -20.70 -5.59 8.63
C VAL A 186 -20.81 -6.91 9.39
N ARG A 187 -21.01 -8.04 8.70
CA ARG A 187 -21.07 -9.37 9.34
C ARG A 187 -19.78 -9.70 10.10
N ARG A 188 -18.63 -9.26 9.60
CA ARG A 188 -17.31 -9.44 10.24
C ARG A 188 -17.04 -8.43 11.37
N GLY A 189 -17.96 -7.50 11.65
CA GLY A 189 -17.75 -6.45 12.65
C GLY A 189 -16.58 -5.53 12.30
N VAL A 190 -16.38 -5.26 10.99
CA VAL A 190 -15.29 -4.40 10.49
C VAL A 190 -15.80 -3.01 10.13
N LEU A 191 -17.11 -2.87 9.88
CA LEU A 191 -17.73 -1.64 9.42
C LEU A 191 -18.91 -1.25 10.32
N THR A 192 -18.99 0.04 10.68
CA THR A 192 -20.13 0.61 11.42
C THR A 192 -20.68 1.84 10.69
N PRO A 193 -22.03 2.02 10.63
CA PRO A 193 -22.61 3.29 10.20
C PRO A 193 -22.22 4.41 11.17
N THR A 194 -22.10 5.62 10.65
CA THR A 194 -21.83 6.83 11.46
C THR A 194 -23.11 7.52 11.95
N GLY A 195 -24.26 7.17 11.38
CA GLY A 195 -25.52 7.91 11.59
C GLY A 195 -25.63 9.19 10.74
N THR A 196 -24.60 9.52 9.96
CA THR A 196 -24.58 10.71 9.09
C THR A 196 -24.56 10.32 7.61
N THR A 197 -24.83 11.29 6.75
CA THR A 197 -24.77 11.15 5.29
C THR A 197 -23.73 12.09 4.70
N ALA A 198 -23.22 11.74 3.51
CA ALA A 198 -22.33 12.61 2.76
C ALA A 198 -23.02 13.94 2.42
N ARG A 199 -22.25 14.93 1.95
CA ARG A 199 -22.88 16.11 1.33
C ARG A 199 -23.51 15.72 0.00
N SER A 200 -24.67 16.27 -0.33
CA SER A 200 -25.27 16.11 -1.66
C SER A 200 -24.27 16.57 -2.73
N GLY A 201 -23.97 15.69 -3.69
CA GLY A 201 -23.11 16.03 -4.81
C GLY A 201 -23.76 17.06 -5.75
N ARG A 202 -22.96 17.68 -6.63
CA ARG A 202 -23.44 18.62 -7.68
C ARG A 202 -24.51 18.01 -8.59
N SER A 203 -24.59 16.69 -8.68
CA SER A 203 -25.55 15.91 -9.47
C SER A 203 -26.90 15.65 -8.76
N GLY A 204 -27.12 16.16 -7.54
CA GLY A 204 -28.47 16.19 -6.91
C GLY A 204 -29.03 14.85 -6.42
N GLY A 205 -28.23 13.78 -6.38
CA GLY A 205 -28.66 12.47 -5.86
C GLY A 205 -28.82 12.44 -4.33
N ARG A 206 -29.58 11.46 -3.83
CA ARG A 206 -29.72 11.21 -2.38
C ARG A 206 -28.33 11.01 -1.75
N PRO A 207 -28.00 11.76 -0.69
CA PRO A 207 -26.71 11.58 -0.03
C PRO A 207 -26.48 10.17 0.49
N GLY A 208 -25.32 9.59 0.15
CA GLY A 208 -24.94 8.27 0.61
C GLY A 208 -24.69 8.25 2.12
N ALA A 209 -25.14 7.19 2.80
CA ALA A 209 -24.83 6.97 4.21
C ALA A 209 -23.31 6.83 4.41
N LEU A 210 -22.79 7.45 5.47
CA LEU A 210 -21.38 7.38 5.83
C LEU A 210 -21.13 6.23 6.81
N TYR A 211 -20.05 5.51 6.55
CA TYR A 211 -19.52 4.44 7.36
C TYR A 211 -18.09 4.77 7.79
N ARG A 212 -17.62 4.03 8.79
CA ARG A 212 -16.20 3.98 9.18
C ARG A 212 -15.80 2.56 9.52
N PHE A 213 -14.51 2.28 9.45
CA PHE A 213 -13.96 1.06 10.06
C PHE A 213 -14.15 1.12 11.58
N THR A 214 -14.35 -0.04 12.22
CA THR A 214 -14.55 -0.14 13.68
C THR A 214 -13.30 0.22 14.47
N ASP A 215 -12.13 0.01 13.86
CA ASP A 215 -10.82 0.24 14.44
C ASP A 215 -9.81 0.50 13.30
N ASP A 216 -8.71 1.17 13.64
CA ASP A 216 -7.59 1.53 12.77
C ASP A 216 -6.35 0.67 13.06
N ARG A 217 -6.55 -0.48 13.71
CA ARG A 217 -5.48 -1.43 14.05
C ARG A 217 -5.59 -2.66 13.16
N TYR A 218 -4.49 -3.01 12.51
CA TYR A 218 -4.46 -4.20 11.67
C TYR A 218 -4.79 -5.46 12.48
N ARG A 219 -5.80 -6.21 12.04
CA ARG A 219 -6.20 -7.50 12.60
C ARG A 219 -6.77 -8.42 11.53
N VAL A 220 -6.67 -9.72 11.78
CA VAL A 220 -7.43 -10.73 11.03
C VAL A 220 -8.90 -10.62 11.45
N THR A 221 -9.80 -10.64 10.47
CA THR A 221 -11.25 -10.42 10.67
C THR A 221 -12.10 -11.61 10.29
N ASP A 222 -11.45 -12.65 9.75
CA ASP A 222 -12.06 -13.92 9.39
C ASP A 222 -11.27 -15.05 10.06
N GLU A 223 -11.40 -15.16 11.38
CA GLU A 223 -10.68 -16.13 12.20
C GLU A 223 -11.06 -17.59 11.86
N PHE A 224 -12.21 -17.80 11.20
CA PHE A 224 -12.77 -19.12 10.89
C PHE A 224 -12.66 -19.55 9.42
N ALA A 225 -11.91 -18.82 8.59
CA ALA A 225 -11.52 -19.30 7.26
C ALA A 225 -10.53 -20.49 7.33
N ALA A 226 -10.03 -20.84 8.52
CA ALA A 226 -9.30 -22.07 8.79
C ALA A 226 -9.80 -22.71 10.10
N LEU A 227 -10.31 -23.95 9.99
CA LEU A 227 -10.60 -24.90 11.09
C LEU A 227 -11.89 -24.67 11.92
N ARG A 228 -12.99 -25.28 11.45
CA ARG A 228 -13.92 -25.96 12.37
C ARG A 228 -13.38 -27.39 12.57
N PRO A 229 -13.04 -27.84 13.79
CA PRO A 229 -12.87 -29.26 14.04
C PRO A 229 -14.23 -29.95 13.77
N PRO A 230 -14.25 -31.15 13.16
CA PRO A 230 -15.48 -31.91 13.04
C PRO A 230 -15.97 -32.30 14.45
N GLY A 231 -17.21 -31.91 14.75
CA GLY A 231 -18.04 -32.53 15.79
C GLY A 231 -19.08 -33.40 15.11
#